data_AF-A0A6B3IAJ8-F1
#
_entry.id   AF-A0A6B3IAJ8-F1
#
_cell.length_a   1.000
_cell.length_b   1.000
_cell.length_c   1.000
_cell.angle_alpha   90.00
_cell.angle_beta   90.00
_cell.angle_gamma   90.00
#
_symmetry.space_group_name_H-M   'P 1'
#
loop_
_entity.id
_entity.type
_entity.pdbx_description
1 polymer ?
#
loop_
_entity_poly.entity_id
_entity_poly.type
_entity_poly.pdbx_seq_one_letter_code
_entity_poly.pdbx_strand_id
1 'polypeptide(L)'
;EYEWEFYGGLVGAYFDSHPQIQPATVRVEDHDHPATAHLDEEWERTDEWYNYRTNPRDKAKVLATLDETTYTGGNMKGDHPISWCQTYQGGRS
;
A
#
# COMPACT_ATOMS: atom_id res chain seq x y z
N GLU A 1 -5.70 -18.12 -1.02
CA GLU A 1 -4.87 -17.07 -0.40
C GLU A 1 -5.56 -16.38 0.79
N TYR A 2 -6.83 -16.00 0.68
CA TYR A 2 -7.55 -15.26 1.75
C TYR A 2 -7.76 -15.98 3.09
N GLU A 3 -7.60 -17.29 3.15
CA GLU A 3 -7.68 -18.09 4.40
C GLU A 3 -6.32 -18.65 4.84
N TRP A 4 -5.24 -18.23 4.18
CA TRP A 4 -3.89 -18.68 4.53
C TRP A 4 -3.26 -17.70 5.51
N GLU A 5 -3.34 -18.02 6.81
CA GLU A 5 -2.87 -17.15 7.89
C GLU A 5 -1.42 -16.69 7.72
N PHE A 6 -0.55 -17.55 7.20
CA PHE A 6 0.84 -17.20 6.93
C PHE A 6 0.95 -16.06 5.91
N TYR A 7 0.14 -16.08 4.84
CA TYR A 7 0.14 -15.03 3.82
C TYR A 7 -0.32 -13.70 4.41
N GLY A 8 -1.42 -13.68 5.17
CA GLY A 8 -1.88 -12.45 5.81
C GLY A 8 -0.90 -11.92 6.86
N GLY A 9 -0.18 -12.80 7.56
CA GLY A 9 0.89 -12.40 8.45
C GLY A 9 2.07 -11.79 7.71
N LEU A 10 2.51 -12.43 6.63
CA LEU A 10 3.63 -11.98 5.81
C LEU A 10 3.32 -10.67 5.06
N VAL A 11 2.20 -10.61 4.34
CA VAL A 11 1.82 -9.44 3.52
C VAL A 11 1.18 -8.35 4.37
N GLY A 12 0.49 -8.68 5.46
CA GLY A 12 -0.11 -7.68 6.37
C GLY A 12 -1.49 -7.16 5.97
N ALA A 13 -1.95 -7.47 4.76
CA ALA A 13 -3.29 -7.13 4.27
C ALA A 13 -3.81 -8.19 3.29
N TYR A 14 -5.12 -8.18 3.07
CA TYR A 14 -5.80 -9.03 2.10
C TYR A 14 -6.53 -8.18 1.08
N PHE A 15 -6.49 -8.58 -0.19
CA PHE A 15 -7.25 -7.93 -1.25
C PHE A 15 -8.76 -7.94 -0.96
N ASP A 16 -9.39 -6.81 -1.26
CA ASP A 16 -10.83 -6.60 -1.22
C ASP A 16 -11.40 -6.38 -2.63
N SER A 17 -10.90 -5.35 -3.32
CA SER A 17 -11.41 -4.91 -4.62
C SER A 17 -10.38 -4.03 -5.34
N HIS A 18 -10.68 -3.61 -6.57
CA HIS A 18 -9.96 -2.54 -7.27
C HIS A 18 -10.93 -1.83 -8.25
N PRO A 19 -10.73 -0.53 -8.53
CA PRO A 19 -11.46 0.15 -9.59
C PRO A 19 -10.88 -0.16 -10.97
N GLN A 20 -11.36 0.52 -12.01
CA GLN A 20 -10.71 0.46 -13.32
C GLN A 20 -9.29 1.03 -13.26
N ILE A 21 -8.42 0.50 -14.13
CA ILE A 21 -7.06 1.01 -14.32
C ILE A 21 -7.13 2.49 -14.68
N GLN A 22 -6.48 3.33 -13.88
CA GLN A 22 -6.54 4.79 -14.00
C GLN A 22 -5.29 5.44 -13.37
N PRO A 23 -4.96 6.69 -13.74
CA PRO A 23 -3.92 7.43 -13.04
C PRO A 23 -4.32 7.73 -11.59
N ALA A 24 -3.34 7.74 -10.69
CA ALA A 24 -3.45 8.26 -9.33
C ALA A 24 -2.11 8.88 -8.90
N THR A 25 -2.17 9.81 -7.96
CA THR A 25 -0.97 10.34 -7.29
C THR A 25 -0.56 9.38 -6.16
N VAL A 26 0.71 8.96 -6.20
CA VAL A 26 1.38 8.24 -5.12
C VAL A 26 2.18 9.24 -4.29
N ARG A 27 2.05 9.15 -2.96
CA ARG A 27 2.82 9.93 -1.98
C ARG A 27 3.82 9.04 -1.28
N VAL A 28 5.08 9.47 -1.15
CA VAL A 28 6.04 8.80 -0.26
C VAL A 28 5.86 9.31 1.15
N GLU A 29 5.75 8.37 2.08
CA GLU A 29 5.61 8.69 3.51
C GLU A 29 6.93 8.65 4.26
N ASP A 30 7.91 7.93 3.73
CA ASP A 30 9.20 7.74 4.39
C ASP A 30 10.37 7.80 3.40
N HIS A 31 11.09 8.92 3.38
CA HIS A 31 12.33 9.07 2.61
C HIS A 31 13.58 8.61 3.38
N ASP A 32 13.49 8.25 4.65
CA ASP A 32 14.62 7.68 5.39
C ASP A 32 14.85 6.20 5.01
N HIS A 33 13.82 5.53 4.47
CA HIS A 33 13.94 4.15 4.02
C HIS A 33 14.69 4.06 2.68
N PRO A 34 15.71 3.19 2.53
CA PRO A 34 16.52 3.11 1.31
C PRO A 34 15.72 2.83 0.02
N ALA A 35 14.59 2.13 0.12
CA ALA A 35 13.73 1.82 -1.03
C ALA A 35 13.01 3.06 -1.61
N THR A 36 12.86 4.12 -0.83
CA THR A 36 12.06 5.31 -1.18
C THR A 36 12.86 6.61 -1.09
N ALA A 37 14.06 6.58 -0.49
CA ALA A 37 14.94 7.75 -0.33
C ALA A 37 15.29 8.52 -1.62
N HIS A 38 15.22 7.85 -2.77
CA HIS A 38 15.57 8.42 -4.08
C HIS A 38 14.36 8.83 -4.91
N LEU A 39 13.15 8.60 -4.41
CA LEU A 39 11.91 8.95 -5.09
C LEU A 39 11.53 10.39 -4.75
N ASP A 40 10.74 11.01 -5.63
CA ASP A 40 10.12 12.31 -5.36
C ASP A 40 9.05 12.18 -4.25
N GLU A 41 8.64 13.30 -3.65
CA GLU A 41 7.61 13.31 -2.60
C GLU A 41 6.25 12.80 -3.12
N GLU A 42 5.90 13.21 -4.34
CA GLU A 42 4.70 12.78 -5.05
C GLU A 42 5.03 12.48 -6.52
N TRP A 43 4.38 11.46 -7.08
CA TRP A 43 4.40 11.22 -8.53
C TRP A 43 3.09 10.59 -9.02
N GLU A 44 2.80 10.77 -10.30
CA GLU A 44 1.65 10.14 -10.93
C GLU A 44 2.03 8.79 -11.56
N ARG A 45 1.12 7.83 -11.43
CA ARG A 45 1.23 6.50 -12.04
C ARG A 45 -0.13 6.05 -12.52
N THR A 46 -0.18 5.31 -13.63
CA THR A 46 -1.38 4.57 -14.06
C THR A 46 -1.19 3.10 -13.74
N ASP A 47 -2.09 2.53 -12.95
CA ASP A 47 -2.02 1.13 -12.54
C ASP A 47 -3.39 0.57 -12.12
N GLU A 48 -3.41 -0.70 -11.72
CA GLU A 48 -4.54 -1.35 -11.07
C GLU A 48 -4.44 -1.18 -9.54
N TRP A 49 -5.21 -0.25 -8.96
CA TRP A 49 -5.10 0.12 -7.55
C TRP A 49 -5.90 -0.79 -6.61
N TYR A 50 -5.22 -1.55 -5.76
CA TYR A 50 -5.87 -2.51 -4.86
C TYR A 50 -6.37 -1.85 -3.59
N ASN A 51 -7.65 -2.07 -3.30
CA ASN A 51 -8.24 -1.87 -1.98
C ASN A 51 -7.99 -3.10 -1.10
N TYR A 52 -7.87 -2.88 0.19
CA TYR A 52 -7.58 -3.94 1.16
C TYR A 52 -8.68 -4.05 2.20
N ARG A 53 -8.94 -5.28 2.67
CA ARG A 53 -9.95 -5.55 3.71
C ARG A 53 -9.62 -4.86 5.04
N THR A 54 -8.34 -4.71 5.32
CA THR A 54 -7.81 -4.00 6.49
C THR A 54 -6.59 -3.19 6.09
N ASN A 55 -6.38 -2.06 6.77
CA ASN A 55 -5.20 -1.25 6.57
C ASN A 55 -3.97 -1.91 7.22
N PRO A 56 -2.85 -2.11 6.49
CA PRO A 56 -1.65 -2.77 7.02
C PRO A 56 -0.86 -1.92 8.03
N ARG A 57 -1.12 -0.61 8.13
CA ARG A 57 -0.34 0.35 8.93
C ARG A 57 -0.23 0.01 10.42
N ASP A 58 -1.20 -0.70 10.98
CA ASP A 58 -1.16 -1.14 12.38
C ASP A 58 -0.05 -2.17 12.67
N LYS A 59 0.47 -2.83 11.62
CA LYS A 59 1.44 -3.94 11.75
C LYS A 59 2.68 -3.74 10.89
N ALA A 60 2.60 -2.93 9.85
CA ALA A 60 3.67 -2.69 8.90
C ALA A 60 4.05 -1.22 8.81
N LYS A 61 5.30 -0.97 8.44
CA LYS A 61 5.80 0.36 8.13
C LYS A 61 5.40 0.72 6.71
N VAL A 62 4.46 1.65 6.56
CA VAL A 62 4.04 2.17 5.25
C VAL A 62 5.17 3.02 4.67
N LEU A 63 5.42 2.84 3.37
CA LEU A 63 6.44 3.56 2.61
C LEU A 63 5.82 4.53 1.60
N ALA A 64 4.64 4.19 1.06
CA ALA A 64 3.90 5.04 0.15
C ALA A 64 2.38 4.80 0.23
N THR A 65 1.61 5.85 -0.04
CA THR A 65 0.14 5.85 -0.10
C THR A 65 -0.39 6.40 -1.42
N LEU A 66 -1.64 6.07 -1.75
CA LEU A 66 -2.39 6.73 -2.82
C LEU A 66 -3.16 7.93 -2.26
N ASP A 67 -3.17 9.04 -3.02
CA ASP A 67 -4.11 10.12 -2.80
C ASP A 67 -5.49 9.77 -3.42
N GLU A 68 -6.41 9.29 -2.59
CA GLU A 68 -7.79 8.95 -2.98
C GLU A 68 -8.59 10.12 -3.57
N THR A 69 -8.11 11.37 -3.47
CA THR A 69 -8.77 12.52 -4.12
C THR A 69 -8.43 12.64 -5.62
N THR A 70 -7.41 11.92 -6.08
CA THR A 70 -6.88 12.02 -7.47
C THR A 70 -7.42 10.95 -8.41
N TYR A 71 -8.15 9.97 -7.88
CA TYR A 71 -8.76 8.90 -8.66
C TYR A 71 -10.10 8.47 -8.03
N THR A 72 -10.80 7.54 -8.67
CA THR A 72 -12.12 7.08 -8.19
C THR A 72 -12.12 5.60 -7.82
N GLY A 73 -12.90 5.26 -6.80
CA GLY A 73 -13.12 3.88 -6.35
C GLY A 73 -12.14 3.35 -5.31
N GLY A 74 -11.27 4.19 -4.76
CA GLY A 74 -10.62 3.93 -3.47
C GLY A 74 -11.67 3.81 -2.36
N ASN A 75 -11.49 2.83 -1.47
CA ASN A 75 -12.41 2.60 -0.34
C ASN A 75 -11.68 2.52 1.02
N MET A 76 -10.42 2.96 1.06
CA MET A 76 -9.55 2.91 2.23
C MET A 76 -9.72 4.11 3.17
N LYS A 77 -10.65 5.02 2.84
CA LYS A 77 -11.08 6.17 3.68
C LYS A 77 -9.97 7.20 3.90
N GLY A 78 -9.21 7.49 2.85
CA GLY A 78 -8.16 8.49 2.80
C GLY A 78 -6.78 8.02 3.25
N ASP A 79 -6.67 6.87 3.93
CA ASP A 79 -5.38 6.23 4.24
C ASP A 79 -5.24 4.95 3.42
N HIS A 80 -4.61 5.06 2.25
CA HIS A 80 -4.50 3.99 1.27
C HIS A 80 -3.04 3.56 1.04
N PRO A 81 -2.44 2.72 1.91
CA PRO A 81 -1.10 2.18 1.69
C PRO A 81 -1.01 1.39 0.39
N ILE A 82 0.03 1.65 -0.42
CA ILE A 82 0.30 0.90 -1.65
C ILE A 82 1.68 0.22 -1.64
N SER A 83 2.55 0.65 -0.72
CA SER A 83 3.81 0.00 -0.42
C SER A 83 4.11 0.08 1.07
N TRP A 84 4.54 -1.02 1.65
CA TRP A 84 4.89 -1.13 3.07
C TRP A 84 5.89 -2.26 3.28
N CYS A 85 6.53 -2.28 4.45
CA CYS A 85 7.42 -3.35 4.85
C CYS A 85 7.24 -3.75 6.32
N GLN A 86 7.59 -4.98 6.67
CA GLN A 86 7.62 -5.45 8.04
C GLN A 86 8.64 -6.59 8.24
N THR A 87 9.02 -6.81 9.49
CA THR A 87 9.74 -8.02 9.87
C THR A 87 8.74 -9.08 10.25
N TYR A 88 8.77 -10.23 9.58
CA TYR A 88 7.86 -11.34 9.85
C TYR A 88 8.62 -12.65 9.96
N GLN A 89 8.50 -13.30 11.12
CA GLN A 89 9.12 -14.60 11.44
C GLN A 89 10.62 -14.70 11.07
N GLY A 90 11.38 -13.63 11.31
CA GLY A 90 12.82 -13.57 11.03
C GLY A 90 13.20 -13.19 9.59
N GLY A 91 12.21 -13.04 8.70
CA GLY A 91 12.36 -12.48 7.36
C GLY A 91 11.94 -11.00 7.27
N ARG A 92 12.11 -10.42 6.08
CA ARG A 92 11.60 -9.09 5.70
C ARG A 92 10.63 -9.24 4.55
N SER A 93 9.48 -8.60 4.64
CA SER A 93 8.44 -8.48 3.60
C SER A 93 8.23 -7.02 3.25
#